data_AF-A0A0J8RK68-F1
#
_entry.id   AF-A0A0J8RK68-F1
#
_cell.length_a   1.000
_cell.length_b   1.000
_cell.length_c   1.000
_cell.angle_alpha   90.00
_cell.angle_beta   90.00
_cell.angle_gamma   90.00
#
_symmetry.space_group_name_H-M   'P 1'
#
loop_
_entity.id
_entity.type
_entity.pdbx_description
1 polymer ?
#
loop_
_entity_poly.entity_id
_entity_poly.type
_entity_poly.pdbx_seq_one_letter_code
_entity_poly.pdbx_strand_id
1 'polypeptide(L)'
;MALTKKRFTERVQPSIQVATMCGNMYCASVYGGLASLLCNGTFDPAKPKRVGIFSYGSGLASSMFSVKIVGDVSGIVQKLDLQKRIDARRVVPPEVYDEVSLRPCCCECFMFCVL
;
A
#
# COMPACT_ATOMS: atom_id res chain seq x y z
N MET A 1 -2.18 11.08 21.69
CA MET A 1 -2.87 10.02 20.91
C MET A 1 -3.19 8.79 21.77
N ALA A 2 -4.14 8.86 22.71
CA ALA A 2 -4.44 7.71 23.59
C ALA A 2 -5.69 6.91 23.15
N LEU A 3 -6.77 7.60 22.74
CA LEU A 3 -8.08 6.98 22.49
C LEU A 3 -8.11 6.03 21.28
N THR A 4 -7.36 6.32 20.21
CA THR A 4 -7.40 5.56 18.96
C THR A 4 -6.23 4.60 18.79
N LYS A 5 -5.20 4.66 19.66
CA LYS A 5 -3.93 3.95 19.48
C LYS A 5 -4.13 2.44 19.30
N LYS A 6 -4.95 1.82 20.16
CA LYS A 6 -5.27 0.39 20.08
C LYS A 6 -5.95 0.04 18.75
N ARG A 7 -7.01 0.77 18.39
CA ARG A 7 -7.78 0.53 17.16
C ARG A 7 -6.95 0.76 15.90
N PHE A 8 -6.07 1.76 15.91
CA PHE A 8 -5.15 2.04 14.81
C PHE A 8 -4.15 0.90 14.64
N THR A 9 -3.54 0.44 15.74
CA THR A 9 -2.57 -0.66 15.73
C THR A 9 -3.20 -1.95 15.20
N GLU A 10 -4.43 -2.24 15.57
CA GLU A 10 -5.12 -3.46 15.14
C GLU A 10 -5.66 -3.40 13.70
N ARG A 11 -6.09 -2.22 13.23
CA ARG A 11 -6.88 -2.11 11.98
C ARG A 11 -6.17 -1.39 10.84
N VAL A 12 -5.20 -0.54 11.13
CA VAL A 12 -4.57 0.35 10.15
C VAL A 12 -3.07 0.08 10.05
N GLN A 13 -2.40 -0.24 11.15
CA GLN A 13 -0.96 -0.55 11.13
C GLN A 13 -0.57 -1.65 10.11
N PRO A 14 -1.35 -2.74 9.91
CA PRO A 14 -1.00 -3.73 8.90
C PRO A 14 -1.10 -3.21 7.46
N SER A 15 -1.87 -2.14 7.22
CA SER A 15 -2.13 -1.59 5.89
C SER A 15 -1.16 -0.50 5.46
N ILE A 16 -0.22 -0.05 6.30
CA ILE A 16 0.63 1.12 5.98
C ILE A 16 2.01 0.78 5.45
N GLN A 17 2.40 -0.50 5.40
CA GLN A 17 3.75 -0.91 5.03
C GLN A 17 4.21 -0.32 3.68
N VAL A 18 3.40 -0.48 2.62
CA VAL A 18 3.76 0.06 1.30
C VAL A 18 3.84 1.58 1.31
N ALA A 19 2.91 2.26 2.01
CA ALA A 19 2.96 3.72 2.11
C ALA A 19 4.21 4.20 2.85
N THR A 20 4.63 3.49 3.90
CA THR A 20 5.87 3.79 4.65
C THR A 20 7.12 3.53 3.82
N MET A 21 7.14 2.46 3.02
CA MET A 21 8.34 2.02 2.29
C MET A 21 8.47 2.62 0.89
N CYS A 22 7.38 3.01 0.23
CA CYS A 22 7.35 3.47 -1.17
C CYS A 22 6.86 4.92 -1.32
N GLY A 23 6.30 5.55 -0.28
CA GLY A 23 5.75 6.89 -0.36
C GLY A 23 4.42 6.96 -1.10
N ASN A 24 4.09 8.15 -1.60
CA ASN A 24 2.80 8.41 -2.25
C ASN A 24 2.80 7.92 -3.71
N MET A 25 1.86 7.04 -4.04
CA MET A 25 1.63 6.49 -5.39
C MET A 25 0.33 7.01 -6.02
N TYR A 26 -0.14 8.19 -5.61
CA TYR A 26 -1.38 8.82 -6.08
C TYR A 26 -2.58 7.86 -6.02
N CYS A 27 -3.23 7.57 -7.15
CA CYS A 27 -4.40 6.71 -7.23
C CYS A 27 -4.15 5.30 -6.71
N ALA A 28 -2.91 4.80 -6.80
CA ALA A 28 -2.55 3.46 -6.32
C ALA A 28 -2.33 3.40 -4.80
N SER A 29 -2.17 4.54 -4.10
CA SER A 29 -1.85 4.58 -2.66
C SER A 29 -2.84 3.80 -1.80
N VAL A 30 -4.13 3.95 -2.07
CA VAL A 30 -5.18 3.26 -1.31
C VAL A 30 -5.17 1.74 -1.56
N TYR A 31 -4.86 1.32 -2.78
CA TYR A 31 -4.79 -0.09 -3.16
C TYR A 31 -3.47 -0.74 -2.71
N GLY A 32 -2.36 0.00 -2.65
CA GLY A 32 -1.13 -0.43 -2.00
C GLY A 32 -1.32 -0.65 -0.49
N GLY A 33 -2.19 0.14 0.13
CA GLY A 33 -2.61 -0.11 1.51
C GLY A 33 -3.42 -1.39 1.66
N LEU A 34 -4.32 -1.69 0.71
CA LEU A 34 -5.04 -2.96 0.67
C LEU A 34 -4.11 -4.15 0.45
N ALA A 35 -3.13 -4.04 -0.45
CA ALA A 35 -2.13 -5.08 -0.68
C ALA A 35 -1.29 -5.35 0.59
N SER A 36 -0.86 -4.29 1.29
CA SER A 36 -0.18 -4.39 2.59
C SER A 36 -1.06 -5.10 3.62
N LEU A 37 -2.33 -4.73 3.70
CA LEU A 37 -3.28 -5.33 4.63
C LEU A 37 -3.47 -6.83 4.35
N LEU A 38 -3.53 -7.24 3.08
CA LEU A 38 -3.64 -8.64 2.69
C LEU A 38 -2.40 -9.45 3.06
N CYS A 39 -1.20 -8.87 2.90
CA CYS A 39 0.05 -9.56 3.17
C CYS A 39 0.37 -9.67 4.67
N ASN A 40 0.05 -8.63 5.45
CA ASN A 40 0.39 -8.55 6.88
C ASN A 40 -0.76 -8.96 7.81
N GLY A 41 -1.99 -9.00 7.28
CA GLY A 41 -3.19 -9.35 8.04
C GLY A 41 -3.42 -10.86 8.09
N THR A 42 -4.08 -11.31 9.15
CA THR A 42 -4.59 -12.68 9.25
C THR A 42 -6.02 -12.75 8.72
N PHE A 43 -6.28 -13.61 7.74
CA PHE A 43 -7.61 -13.83 7.17
C PHE A 43 -7.99 -15.29 7.36
N ASP A 44 -9.11 -15.52 8.03
CA ASP A 44 -9.68 -16.85 8.24
C ASP A 44 -10.79 -17.03 7.19
N PRO A 45 -10.69 -18.00 6.27
CA PRO A 45 -11.71 -18.26 5.26
C PRO A 45 -13.10 -18.52 5.84
N ALA A 46 -13.18 -19.04 7.07
CA ALA A 46 -14.45 -19.29 7.78
C ALA A 46 -15.04 -18.03 8.42
N LYS A 47 -14.27 -16.93 8.53
CA LYS A 47 -14.70 -15.67 9.18
C LYS A 47 -14.48 -14.48 8.24
N PRO A 48 -15.46 -14.18 7.36
CA PRO A 48 -15.36 -13.05 6.45
C PRO A 48 -15.11 -11.73 7.18
N LYS A 49 -14.04 -11.03 6.81
CA LYS A 49 -13.70 -9.71 7.37
C LYS A 49 -14.13 -8.60 6.43
N ARG A 50 -14.67 -7.52 6.98
CA ARG A 50 -14.99 -6.30 6.23
C ARG A 50 -13.84 -5.30 6.34
N VAL A 51 -13.40 -4.80 5.19
CA VAL A 51 -12.38 -3.74 5.09
C VAL A 51 -13.06 -2.49 4.57
N GLY A 52 -12.90 -1.39 5.30
CA GLY A 52 -13.31 -0.06 4.85
C GLY A 52 -12.20 0.59 4.04
N ILE A 53 -12.56 1.19 2.92
CA ILE A 53 -11.63 1.86 2.01
C ILE A 53 -12.10 3.30 1.84
N PHE A 54 -11.20 4.24 2.07
CA PHE A 54 -11.43 5.67 1.87
C PHE A 54 -10.49 6.16 0.78
N SER A 55 -11.04 6.53 -0.36
CA SER A 55 -10.30 7.08 -1.50
C SER A 55 -10.54 8.58 -1.60
N TYR A 56 -9.47 9.34 -1.83
CA TYR A 56 -9.47 10.79 -1.90
C TYR A 56 -8.62 11.29 -3.06
N GLY A 57 -9.14 12.26 -3.81
CA GLY A 57 -8.43 13.03 -4.84
C GLY A 57 -8.71 14.53 -4.70
N SER A 58 -7.65 15.34 -4.78
CA SER A 58 -7.73 16.80 -4.69
C SER A 58 -8.50 17.39 -5.89
N GLY A 59 -9.50 18.25 -5.63
CA GLY A 59 -10.31 18.86 -6.70
C GLY A 59 -11.74 19.31 -6.33
N LEU A 60 -12.69 18.47 -5.88
CA LEU A 60 -12.61 17.38 -4.91
C LEU A 60 -13.51 16.18 -5.28
N ALA A 61 -12.96 14.97 -5.21
CA ALA A 61 -13.72 13.73 -5.29
C ALA A 61 -13.23 12.76 -4.22
N SER A 62 -14.17 12.21 -3.43
CA SER A 62 -13.86 11.18 -2.45
C SER A 62 -14.97 10.15 -2.39
N SER A 63 -14.61 8.94 -2.00
CA SER A 63 -15.56 7.85 -1.85
C SER A 63 -15.11 6.93 -0.72
N MET A 64 -16.03 6.67 0.20
CA MET A 64 -15.87 5.64 1.22
C MET A 64 -16.72 4.44 0.81
N PHE A 65 -16.08 3.29 0.65
CA PHE A 65 -16.74 2.04 0.34
C PHE A 65 -16.18 0.90 1.20
N SER A 66 -16.79 -0.27 1.13
CA SER A 66 -16.32 -1.43 1.89
C SER A 66 -16.31 -2.68 1.04
N VAL A 67 -15.32 -3.52 1.28
CA VAL A 67 -15.18 -4.83 0.65
C VAL A 67 -15.24 -5.90 1.73
N LYS A 68 -15.74 -7.08 1.38
CA LYS A 68 -15.73 -8.25 2.26
C LYS A 68 -14.72 -9.24 1.71
N ILE A 69 -13.73 -9.58 2.52
CA ILE A 69 -12.76 -10.63 2.17
C ILE A 69 -13.45 -11.96 2.46
N VAL A 70 -13.56 -12.78 1.42
CA VAL A 70 -14.22 -14.08 1.43
C VAL A 70 -13.28 -15.13 0.88
N GLY A 71 -13.30 -16.33 1.46
CA GLY A 71 -12.42 -17.43 1.05
C GLY A 71 -10.96 -17.19 1.42
N ASP A 72 -10.08 -17.92 0.74
CA ASP A 72 -8.64 -17.88 0.95
C ASP A 72 -7.97 -16.83 0.04
N VAL A 73 -7.14 -15.98 0.65
CA VAL A 73 -6.37 -14.92 -0.03
C VAL A 73 -4.91 -15.32 -0.25
N SER A 74 -4.48 -16.50 0.20
CA SER A 74 -3.10 -16.98 0.12
C SER A 74 -2.53 -16.89 -1.30
N GLY A 75 -3.31 -17.26 -2.33
CA GLY A 75 -2.89 -17.19 -3.72
C GLY A 75 -2.62 -15.76 -4.21
N ILE A 76 -3.32 -14.77 -3.68
CA ILE A 76 -3.06 -13.34 -3.98
C ILE A 76 -1.77 -12.91 -3.29
N VAL A 77 -1.62 -13.25 -2.00
CA VAL A 77 -0.43 -12.89 -1.20
C VAL A 77 0.84 -13.51 -1.79
N GLN A 78 0.79 -14.78 -2.21
CA GLN A 78 1.91 -15.47 -2.85
C GLN A 78 2.31 -14.81 -4.18
N LYS A 79 1.34 -14.39 -5.00
CA LYS A 79 1.62 -13.72 -6.29
C LYS A 79 2.15 -12.30 -6.10
N LEU A 80 1.68 -11.59 -5.07
CA LEU A 80 2.20 -10.27 -4.73
C LEU A 80 3.67 -10.33 -4.31
N ASP A 81 4.05 -11.33 -3.51
CA ASP A 81 5.41 -11.53 -2.99
C ASP A 81 6.00 -10.20 -2.44
N LEU A 82 5.16 -9.49 -1.69
CA LEU A 82 5.33 -8.06 -1.42
C LEU A 82 6.64 -7.74 -0.69
N GLN A 83 6.95 -8.50 0.36
CA GLN A 83 8.15 -8.28 1.17
C GLN A 83 9.41 -8.45 0.31
N LYS A 84 9.48 -9.52 -0.48
CA LYS A 84 10.62 -9.80 -1.34
C LYS A 84 10.80 -8.72 -2.40
N ARG A 85 9.72 -8.18 -2.98
CA ARG A 85 9.79 -7.06 -3.93
C ARG A 85 10.32 -5.79 -3.27
N ILE A 86 9.89 -5.49 -2.05
CA ILE A 86 10.36 -4.34 -1.28
C ILE A 86 11.85 -4.46 -0.96
N ASP A 87 12.30 -5.67 -0.58
CA ASP A 87 13.68 -5.96 -0.20
C ASP A 87 14.63 -6.04 -1.40
N ALA A 88 14.14 -6.37 -2.58
CA ALA A 88 14.92 -6.39 -3.82
C ALA A 88 15.27 -5.00 -4.36
N ARG A 89 14.77 -3.92 -3.73
CA ARG A 89 15.06 -2.54 -4.15
C ARG A 89 16.49 -2.14 -3.83
N ARG A 90 17.03 -1.26 -4.67
CA ARG A 90 18.36 -0.69 -4.48
C ARG A 90 18.26 0.58 -3.65
N VAL A 91 18.99 0.63 -2.54
CA VAL A 91 19.22 1.87 -1.78
C VAL A 91 20.23 2.72 -2.55
N VAL A 92 19.90 3.99 -2.76
CA VAL A 92 20.76 4.98 -3.41
C VAL A 92 20.94 6.18 -2.48
N PRO A 93 22.09 6.86 -2.53
CA PRO A 93 22.28 8.08 -1.77
C PRO A 93 21.45 9.23 -2.37
N PRO A 94 21.08 10.26 -1.58
CA PRO A 94 20.18 11.34 -2.02
C PRO A 94 20.63 12.07 -3.29
N GLU A 95 21.95 12.24 -3.48
CA GLU A 95 22.52 12.94 -4.63
C GLU A 95 22.17 12.24 -5.94
N VAL A 96 22.15 10.90 -5.93
CA VAL A 96 21.77 10.09 -7.10
C VAL A 96 20.28 10.24 -7.40
N TYR A 97 19.43 10.43 -6.39
CA TYR A 97 18.01 10.70 -6.59
C TYR A 97 17.80 12.06 -7.28
N ASP A 98 18.51 13.09 -6.83
CA ASP A 98 18.41 14.43 -7.41
C ASP A 98 18.82 14.41 -8.90
N GLU A 99 19.94 13.76 -9.23
CA GLU A 99 20.39 13.59 -10.62
C GLU A 99 19.37 12.87 -11.51
N VAL A 100 18.69 11.85 -10.99
CA VAL A 100 17.68 11.08 -11.73
C VAL A 100 16.39 11.89 -11.91
N SER A 101 15.98 12.65 -10.90
CA SER A 101 14.75 13.46 -10.93
C SER A 101 14.81 14.62 -11.95
N LEU A 102 16.02 15.09 -12.27
CA LEU A 102 16.25 16.14 -13.27
C LEU A 102 16.18 15.63 -14.72
N ARG A 103 16.06 14.31 -14.94
CA ARG A 103 15.96 13.74 -16.29
C ARG A 103 14.54 13.89 -16.82
N PRO A 104 14.33 14.51 -18.00
CA PRO A 104 12.99 14.74 -18.55
C PRO A 104 12.16 13.46 -18.81
N CYS A 105 12.80 12.30 -18.94
CA CYS A 105 12.11 11.00 -19.08
C CYS A 105 11.71 10.33 -17.76
N CYS A 106 12.13 10.83 -16.59
CA CYS A 106 11.92 10.12 -15.33
C CYS A 106 10.53 10.33 -14.69
N CYS A 107 9.78 11.36 -15.10
CA CYS A 107 8.41 11.55 -14.63
C CYS A 107 7.49 10.36 -14.98
N GLU A 108 7.72 9.67 -16.10
CA GLU A 108 6.96 8.46 -16.47
C GLU A 108 7.52 7.18 -15.80
N CYS A 109 8.84 7.08 -15.64
CA CYS A 109 9.47 5.90 -15.02
C CYS A 109 9.23 5.79 -13.50
N PHE A 110 9.06 6.90 -12.78
CA PHE A 110 8.74 6.85 -11.34
C PHE A 110 7.38 6.19 -11.07
N MET A 111 6.44 6.32 -12.01
CA MET A 111 5.14 5.66 -11.94
C MET A 111 5.23 4.13 -12.17
N PHE A 112 6.19 3.70 -12.99
CA PHE A 112 6.35 2.29 -13.38
C PHE A 112 7.27 1.47 -12.46
N CYS A 113 8.18 2.11 -11.72
CA CYS A 113 9.12 1.39 -10.84
C CYS A 113 8.45 0.78 -9.57
N VAL A 114 7.13 0.93 -9.43
CA VAL A 114 6.34 0.45 -8.27
C VAL A 114 5.28 -0.59 -8.67
N LEU A 115 5.28 -1.08 -9.92
CA LEU A 115 4.45 -2.21 -10.39
C LEU A 115 5.30 -3.45 -10.73
#